data_AF-A0A5T4G3D2-F1
#
_entry.id   AF-A0A5T4G3D2-F1
#
_cell.length_a   1.000
_cell.length_b   1.000
_cell.length_c   1.000
_cell.angle_alpha   90.00
_cell.angle_beta   90.00
_cell.angle_gamma   90.00
#
_symmetry.space_group_name_H-M   'P 1'
#
loop_
_entity.id
_entity.type
_entity.pdbx_description
1 polymer ?
#
loop_
_entity_poly.entity_id
_entity_poly.type
_entity_poly.pdbx_seq_one_letter_code
_entity_poly.pdbx_strand_id
1 'polypeptide(L)'
;MNTNNALMQRRHNAVPRGVGQIHPIFAERAENCRVWDVEGREYLDFAGGIAVLNTGHLHPGIVSAVEAQLKKLSHTCFQVLAYEPYLALCERMNQKVPGDFAKKTLLVTTGSEAVENAVKIARAATKRSGAIAFSGAYHGRTHYTLSLTGKVHPYSAGMGLMPGHVYRALYPCPLHNISDDDAIASIERIFKNDAAPEDIAAIIIEPVQGEGGFYAASPAFMQRLRALCDQHGIMLIADEVQSGAGRTGTLFAMEQMGVAADITTFAKSIAGGFPLAGVTGRADVMDAIAPGGLGAMIAIELFENGDPGKPNAALTADIVTRAREKGLILLSCGPYYNILRILVPLTIEASQIRQGLEIIARCFDEAKQA
;
A
#
# COMPACT_ATOMS: atom_id res chain seq x y z
N MET A 1 -5.38 15.69 -36.29
CA MET A 1 -4.59 14.86 -35.34
C MET A 1 -4.00 15.78 -34.29
N ASN A 2 -4.00 15.38 -33.03
CA ASN A 2 -3.37 16.17 -31.96
C ASN A 2 -1.85 15.97 -32.04
N THR A 3 -1.08 17.04 -32.28
CA THR A 3 0.39 17.00 -32.23
C THR A 3 0.88 16.97 -30.77
N ASN A 4 2.12 16.52 -30.55
CA ASN A 4 2.78 16.56 -29.24
C ASN A 4 2.75 17.99 -28.65
N ASN A 5 3.04 19.00 -29.49
CA ASN A 5 3.00 20.41 -29.10
C ASN A 5 1.60 20.87 -28.66
N ALA A 6 0.54 20.50 -29.41
CA ALA A 6 -0.82 20.87 -29.06
C ALA A 6 -1.27 20.23 -27.73
N LEU A 7 -0.88 18.97 -27.48
CA LEU A 7 -1.14 18.28 -26.22
C LEU A 7 -0.35 18.88 -25.05
N MET A 8 0.91 19.28 -25.26
CA MET A 8 1.70 19.99 -24.25
C MET A 8 1.01 21.30 -23.83
N GLN A 9 0.47 22.06 -24.79
CA GLN A 9 -0.26 23.29 -24.47
C GLN A 9 -1.51 23.03 -23.64
N ARG A 10 -2.31 22.02 -24.00
CA ARG A 10 -3.47 21.59 -23.20
C ARG A 10 -3.06 21.18 -21.79
N ARG A 11 -1.95 20.45 -21.67
CA ARG A 11 -1.39 19.98 -20.41
C ARG A 11 -0.89 21.13 -19.53
N HIS A 12 -0.30 22.19 -20.09
CA HIS A 12 0.05 23.40 -19.33
C HIS A 12 -1.18 24.08 -18.72
N ASN A 13 -2.33 24.03 -19.39
CA ASN A 13 -3.56 24.64 -18.91
C ASN A 13 -4.32 23.73 -17.92
N ALA A 14 -4.20 22.41 -18.05
CA ALA A 14 -5.04 21.45 -17.33
C ALA A 14 -4.35 20.74 -16.15
N VAL A 15 -3.03 20.60 -16.14
CA VAL A 15 -2.30 19.78 -15.16
C VAL A 15 -1.39 20.65 -14.30
N PRO A 16 -1.45 20.56 -12.95
CA PRO A 16 -0.55 21.29 -12.07
C PRO A 16 0.93 21.03 -12.43
N ARG A 17 1.75 22.09 -12.40
CA ARG A 17 3.19 22.01 -12.73
C ARG A 17 3.98 21.00 -11.90
N GLY A 18 3.52 20.69 -10.68
CA GLY A 18 4.17 19.75 -9.77
C GLY A 18 4.12 18.29 -10.23
N VAL A 19 3.16 17.95 -11.11
CA VAL A 19 3.19 16.67 -11.83
C VAL A 19 4.20 16.84 -12.95
N GLY A 20 5.45 16.40 -12.77
CA GLY A 20 6.49 16.52 -13.78
C GLY A 20 6.26 15.59 -14.98
N GLN A 21 6.69 16.00 -16.16
CA GLN A 21 6.77 15.16 -17.36
C GLN A 21 8.17 15.33 -17.94
N ILE A 22 8.93 14.23 -18.04
CA ILE A 22 10.34 14.27 -18.44
C ILE A 22 10.48 14.54 -19.95
N HIS A 23 9.66 13.87 -20.76
CA HIS A 23 9.70 13.97 -22.21
C HIS A 23 8.42 14.65 -22.72
N PRO A 24 8.50 15.71 -23.54
CA PRO A 24 7.35 16.47 -24.02
C PRO A 24 6.61 15.76 -25.17
N ILE A 25 6.41 14.44 -25.03
CA ILE A 25 5.72 13.57 -25.98
C ILE A 25 4.54 12.87 -25.30
N PHE A 26 3.57 12.45 -26.10
CA PHE A 26 2.37 11.75 -25.64
C PHE A 26 2.26 10.40 -26.33
N ALA A 27 2.26 9.32 -25.55
CA ALA A 27 2.09 7.96 -26.08
C ALA A 27 0.68 7.77 -26.65
N GLU A 28 0.59 7.15 -27.84
CA GLU A 28 -0.67 6.74 -28.47
C GLU A 28 -0.88 5.22 -28.37
N ARG A 29 0.18 4.44 -28.59
CA ARG A 29 0.15 2.97 -28.42
C ARG A 29 1.50 2.46 -27.93
N ALA A 30 1.50 1.26 -27.36
CA ALA A 30 2.71 0.60 -26.89
C ALA A 30 2.58 -0.93 -27.00
N GLU A 31 3.70 -1.61 -27.14
CA GLU A 31 3.77 -3.07 -27.26
C GLU A 31 5.11 -3.54 -26.71
N ASN A 32 5.08 -4.41 -25.69
CA ASN A 32 6.27 -4.92 -25.02
C ASN A 32 7.23 -3.79 -24.56
N CYS A 33 8.33 -3.56 -25.25
CA CYS A 33 9.30 -2.50 -24.94
C CYS A 33 9.28 -1.32 -25.94
N ARG A 34 8.26 -1.26 -26.82
CA ARG A 34 8.12 -0.21 -27.83
C ARG A 34 6.95 0.71 -27.49
N VAL A 35 7.13 2.00 -27.68
CA VAL A 35 6.11 3.03 -27.50
C VAL A 35 6.07 3.90 -28.75
N TRP A 36 4.89 4.21 -29.25
CA TRP A 36 4.68 5.15 -30.34
C TRP A 36 3.93 6.35 -29.81
N ASP A 37 4.42 7.55 -30.13
CA ASP A 37 3.72 8.79 -29.80
C ASP A 37 2.57 9.09 -30.78
N VAL A 38 1.81 10.13 -30.47
CA VAL A 38 0.67 10.62 -31.28
C VAL A 38 1.05 11.15 -32.68
N GLU A 39 2.35 11.28 -32.96
CA GLU A 39 2.88 11.67 -34.28
C GLU A 39 3.45 10.45 -35.03
N GLY A 40 3.29 9.24 -34.46
CA GLY A 40 3.71 7.98 -35.05
C GLY A 40 5.19 7.64 -34.85
N ARG A 41 5.95 8.43 -34.08
CA ARG A 41 7.36 8.17 -33.82
C ARG A 41 7.52 7.06 -32.77
N GLU A 42 8.38 6.11 -33.08
CA GLU A 42 8.68 4.97 -32.22
C GLU A 42 9.86 5.24 -31.26
N TYR A 43 9.77 4.66 -30.06
CA TYR A 43 10.77 4.69 -29.00
C TYR A 43 10.95 3.30 -28.38
N LEU A 44 12.18 2.97 -28.00
CA LEU A 44 12.45 1.88 -27.06
C LEU A 44 12.29 2.37 -25.63
N ASP A 45 11.40 1.74 -24.87
CA ASP A 45 11.07 2.10 -23.49
C ASP A 45 11.97 1.34 -22.51
N PHE A 46 13.03 2.02 -22.07
CA PHE A 46 13.93 1.55 -21.00
C PHE A 46 13.54 2.15 -19.64
N ALA A 47 12.47 2.94 -19.57
CA ALA A 47 11.92 3.44 -18.31
C ALA A 47 10.96 2.42 -17.69
N GLY A 48 10.21 1.69 -18.52
CA GLY A 48 9.28 0.62 -18.11
C GLY A 48 8.22 1.12 -17.11
N GLY A 49 7.77 2.37 -17.28
CA GLY A 49 6.85 3.01 -16.34
C GLY A 49 7.40 3.16 -14.91
N ILE A 50 8.72 3.33 -14.76
CA ILE A 50 9.43 3.33 -13.47
C ILE A 50 9.32 1.94 -12.81
N ALA A 51 9.86 0.93 -13.52
CA ALA A 51 9.87 -0.47 -13.09
C ALA A 51 8.47 -1.08 -12.80
N VAL A 52 7.44 -0.63 -13.52
CA VAL A 52 6.05 -1.15 -13.44
C VAL A 52 5.77 -2.21 -14.52
N LEU A 53 6.51 -2.18 -15.62
CA LEU A 53 6.24 -3.02 -16.78
C LEU A 53 7.30 -4.10 -16.97
N ASN A 54 7.59 -4.89 -15.92
CA ASN A 54 8.52 -6.03 -16.03
C ASN A 54 8.09 -7.04 -17.12
N THR A 55 6.79 -7.18 -17.38
CA THR A 55 6.22 -8.05 -18.42
C THR A 55 6.04 -7.35 -19.78
N GLY A 56 6.47 -6.09 -19.91
CA GLY A 56 6.23 -5.24 -21.06
C GLY A 56 4.81 -4.66 -21.14
N HIS A 57 4.62 -3.69 -22.03
CA HIS A 57 3.32 -3.09 -22.37
C HIS A 57 2.38 -4.15 -22.97
N LEU A 58 1.12 -4.15 -22.51
CA LEU A 58 0.02 -4.95 -23.07
C LEU A 58 0.29 -6.47 -23.15
N HIS A 59 0.93 -7.05 -22.13
CA HIS A 59 1.16 -8.50 -22.09
C HIS A 59 -0.15 -9.28 -22.30
N PRO A 60 -0.27 -10.14 -23.35
CA PRO A 60 -1.54 -10.73 -23.75
C PRO A 60 -2.27 -11.50 -22.64
N GLY A 61 -1.52 -12.23 -21.81
CA GLY A 61 -2.08 -12.96 -20.68
C GLY A 61 -2.67 -12.05 -19.59
N ILE A 62 -2.12 -10.85 -19.40
CA ILE A 62 -2.63 -9.88 -18.42
C ILE A 62 -3.89 -9.21 -18.98
N VAL A 63 -3.83 -8.76 -20.24
CA VAL A 63 -4.99 -8.13 -20.92
C VAL A 63 -6.19 -9.07 -20.92
N SER A 64 -6.00 -10.33 -21.32
CA SER A 64 -7.07 -11.33 -21.34
C SER A 64 -7.66 -11.59 -19.94
N ALA A 65 -6.82 -11.66 -18.90
CA ALA A 65 -7.29 -11.84 -17.52
C ALA A 65 -8.15 -10.65 -17.04
N VAL A 66 -7.75 -9.42 -17.38
CA VAL A 66 -8.49 -8.20 -17.04
C VAL A 66 -9.82 -8.14 -17.78
N GLU A 67 -9.84 -8.40 -19.09
CA GLU A 67 -11.07 -8.44 -19.88
C GLU A 67 -12.06 -9.50 -19.37
N ALA A 68 -11.56 -10.68 -19.00
CA ALA A 68 -12.38 -11.74 -18.42
C ALA A 68 -12.96 -11.34 -17.06
N GLN A 69 -12.18 -10.66 -16.22
CA GLN A 69 -12.62 -10.20 -14.91
C GLN A 69 -13.67 -9.09 -15.03
N LEU A 70 -13.50 -8.14 -15.96
CA LEU A 70 -14.45 -7.04 -16.18
C LEU A 70 -15.83 -7.51 -16.68
N LYS A 71 -15.92 -8.70 -17.31
CA LYS A 71 -17.20 -9.35 -17.65
C LYS A 71 -17.92 -9.95 -16.43
N LYS A 72 -17.26 -10.06 -15.27
CA LYS A 72 -17.82 -10.59 -14.03
C LYS A 72 -18.11 -9.48 -13.03
N LEU A 73 -17.07 -8.73 -12.63
CA LEU A 73 -17.14 -7.61 -11.72
C LEU A 73 -15.89 -6.74 -11.84
N SER A 74 -16.07 -5.42 -11.72
CA SER A 74 -14.98 -4.44 -11.69
C SER A 74 -14.51 -4.14 -10.27
N HIS A 75 -15.44 -3.99 -9.32
CA HIS A 75 -15.14 -3.67 -7.94
C HIS A 75 -16.35 -3.98 -7.04
N THR A 76 -16.11 -4.56 -5.87
CA THR A 76 -17.15 -4.82 -4.86
C THR A 76 -16.76 -4.36 -3.46
N CYS A 77 -15.56 -3.78 -3.31
CA CYS A 77 -14.85 -3.60 -2.04
C CYS A 77 -14.73 -4.92 -1.27
N PHE A 78 -13.52 -5.51 -1.23
CA PHE A 78 -13.31 -6.84 -0.63
C PHE A 78 -13.85 -6.95 0.82
N GLN A 79 -13.79 -5.85 1.58
CA GLN A 79 -14.32 -5.79 2.94
C GLN A 79 -15.85 -5.87 3.02
N VAL A 80 -16.55 -5.51 1.94
CA VAL A 80 -18.02 -5.58 1.81
C VAL A 80 -18.42 -6.94 1.22
N LEU A 81 -17.88 -7.25 0.05
CA LEU A 81 -18.19 -8.43 -0.73
C LEU A 81 -16.88 -9.02 -1.26
N ALA A 82 -16.47 -10.12 -0.66
CA ALA A 82 -15.25 -10.82 -1.01
C ALA A 82 -15.34 -11.45 -2.41
N TYR A 83 -14.18 -11.62 -3.04
CA TYR A 83 -14.02 -12.27 -4.34
C TYR A 83 -12.74 -13.09 -4.36
N GLU A 84 -12.81 -14.27 -4.99
CA GLU A 84 -11.75 -15.28 -4.97
C GLU A 84 -10.38 -14.80 -5.47
N PRO A 85 -10.26 -13.93 -6.51
CA PRO A 85 -8.97 -13.43 -6.95
C PRO A 85 -8.15 -12.70 -5.87
N TYR A 86 -8.81 -12.06 -4.90
CA TYR A 86 -8.10 -11.44 -3.77
C TYR A 86 -7.44 -12.51 -2.89
N LEU A 87 -8.18 -13.58 -2.56
CA LEU A 87 -7.69 -14.69 -1.73
C LEU A 87 -6.55 -15.42 -2.43
N ALA A 88 -6.74 -15.78 -3.71
CA ALA A 88 -5.73 -16.49 -4.50
C ALA A 88 -4.42 -15.69 -4.61
N LEU A 89 -4.50 -14.36 -4.72
CA LEU A 89 -3.32 -13.51 -4.70
C LEU A 89 -2.67 -13.46 -3.31
N CYS A 90 -3.46 -13.30 -2.24
CA CYS A 90 -2.93 -13.33 -0.88
C CYS A 90 -2.21 -14.64 -0.57
N GLU A 91 -2.76 -15.78 -0.97
CA GLU A 91 -2.14 -17.10 -0.81
C GLU A 91 -0.82 -17.22 -1.57
N ARG A 92 -0.78 -16.74 -2.83
CA ARG A 92 0.46 -16.70 -3.62
C ARG A 92 1.52 -15.82 -2.95
N MET A 93 1.14 -14.64 -2.46
CA MET A 93 2.08 -13.75 -1.78
C MET A 93 2.57 -14.37 -0.47
N ASN A 94 1.69 -15.00 0.31
CA ASN A 94 2.07 -15.75 1.51
C ASN A 94 3.05 -16.89 1.20
N GLN A 95 3.00 -17.52 0.03
CA GLN A 95 3.96 -18.56 -0.34
C GLN A 95 5.30 -18.00 -0.85
N LYS A 96 5.25 -16.85 -1.52
CA LYS A 96 6.38 -16.31 -2.27
C LYS A 96 7.26 -15.35 -1.49
N VAL A 97 6.71 -14.64 -0.50
CA VAL A 97 7.50 -13.74 0.34
C VAL A 97 8.42 -14.58 1.24
N PRO A 98 9.74 -14.28 1.30
CA PRO A 98 10.71 -15.07 2.07
C PRO A 98 10.37 -15.23 3.55
N GLY A 99 10.81 -16.35 4.14
CA GLY A 99 10.68 -16.68 5.56
C GLY A 99 9.83 -17.92 5.81
N ASP A 100 10.29 -18.80 6.71
CA ASP A 100 9.59 -20.03 7.09
C ASP A 100 8.69 -19.82 8.33
N PHE A 101 7.65 -19.02 8.12
CA PHE A 101 6.63 -18.74 9.13
C PHE A 101 5.28 -18.52 8.44
N ALA A 102 4.21 -18.71 9.20
CA ALA A 102 2.85 -18.42 8.74
C ALA A 102 2.74 -16.93 8.37
N LYS A 103 2.16 -16.64 7.20
CA LYS A 103 2.04 -15.29 6.65
C LYS A 103 0.60 -14.96 6.30
N LYS A 104 0.29 -13.67 6.35
CA LYS A 104 -0.96 -13.08 5.86
C LYS A 104 -0.64 -11.89 4.97
N THR A 105 -1.58 -11.58 4.07
CA THR A 105 -1.42 -10.52 3.08
C THR A 105 -2.62 -9.58 3.08
N LEU A 106 -2.34 -8.29 3.04
CA LEU A 106 -3.28 -7.21 2.78
C LEU A 106 -3.00 -6.64 1.39
N LEU A 107 -4.02 -6.46 0.56
CA LEU A 107 -3.91 -5.78 -0.73
C LEU A 107 -4.48 -4.36 -0.66
N VAL A 108 -3.77 -3.44 -1.29
CA VAL A 108 -4.08 -2.00 -1.44
C VAL A 108 -3.75 -1.56 -2.87
N THR A 109 -3.78 -0.26 -3.19
CA THR A 109 -3.67 0.22 -4.57
C THR A 109 -2.25 0.68 -4.92
N THR A 110 -1.57 1.34 -3.98
CA THR A 110 -0.29 2.00 -4.21
C THR A 110 0.81 1.53 -3.26
N GLY A 111 2.07 1.67 -3.68
CA GLY A 111 3.22 1.40 -2.80
C GLY A 111 3.21 2.26 -1.54
N SER A 112 2.77 3.53 -1.63
CA SER A 112 2.66 4.40 -0.46
C SER A 112 1.66 3.85 0.57
N GLU A 113 0.49 3.37 0.12
CA GLU A 113 -0.49 2.73 1.00
C GLU A 113 0.05 1.44 1.61
N ALA A 114 0.84 0.67 0.86
CA ALA A 114 1.48 -0.54 1.38
C ALA A 114 2.45 -0.19 2.51
N VAL A 115 3.33 0.80 2.31
CA VAL A 115 4.26 1.27 3.35
C VAL A 115 3.53 1.82 4.57
N GLU A 116 2.50 2.65 4.38
CA GLU A 116 1.73 3.15 5.52
C GLU A 116 1.07 2.03 6.31
N ASN A 117 0.48 1.04 5.66
CA ASN A 117 -0.14 -0.08 6.36
C ASN A 117 0.89 -1.01 7.00
N ALA A 118 2.05 -1.24 6.37
CA ALA A 118 3.15 -2.00 6.99
C ALA A 118 3.61 -1.34 8.31
N VAL A 119 3.76 -0.01 8.32
CA VAL A 119 4.15 0.70 9.53
C VAL A 119 3.02 0.71 10.57
N LYS A 120 1.75 0.89 10.17
CA LYS A 120 0.60 0.75 11.09
C LYS A 120 0.58 -0.62 11.75
N ILE A 121 0.82 -1.68 10.98
CA ILE A 121 0.85 -3.06 11.45
C ILE A 121 2.01 -3.25 12.43
N ALA A 122 3.21 -2.78 12.10
CA ALA A 122 4.37 -2.86 13.00
C ALA A 122 4.12 -2.11 14.32
N ARG A 123 3.55 -0.90 14.27
CA ARG A 123 3.16 -0.13 15.46
C ARG A 123 2.12 -0.85 16.30
N ALA A 124 1.10 -1.43 15.66
CA ALA A 124 0.05 -2.17 16.37
C ALA A 124 0.59 -3.45 17.03
N ALA A 125 1.51 -4.16 16.39
CA ALA A 125 2.12 -5.37 16.92
C ALA A 125 3.07 -5.08 18.08
N THR A 126 3.92 -4.06 17.95
CA THR A 126 4.94 -3.71 18.94
C THR A 126 4.41 -2.82 20.07
N LYS A 127 3.30 -2.11 19.85
CA LYS A 127 2.78 -1.01 20.69
C LYS A 127 3.74 0.18 20.80
N ARG A 128 4.62 0.34 19.80
CA ARG A 128 5.62 1.41 19.71
C ARG A 128 5.25 2.39 18.60
N SER A 129 5.89 3.57 18.55
CA SER A 129 5.51 4.63 17.61
C SER A 129 6.62 5.03 16.63
N GLY A 130 7.88 4.92 17.02
CA GLY A 130 9.02 5.34 16.20
C GLY A 130 9.22 4.45 14.97
N ALA A 131 9.73 5.03 13.90
CA ALA A 131 10.24 4.30 12.74
C ALA A 131 11.61 4.85 12.35
N ILE A 132 12.49 3.98 11.84
CA ILE A 132 13.77 4.39 11.26
C ILE A 132 13.75 4.06 9.77
N ALA A 133 14.09 5.04 8.94
CA ALA A 133 14.33 4.89 7.51
C ALA A 133 15.77 5.31 7.20
N PHE A 134 16.23 5.07 5.97
CA PHE A 134 17.63 5.27 5.59
C PHE A 134 17.85 6.50 4.69
N SER A 135 19.04 7.09 4.72
CA SER A 135 19.44 8.16 3.79
C SER A 135 19.28 7.69 2.34
N GLY A 136 18.79 8.56 1.45
CA GLY A 136 18.54 8.20 0.04
C GLY A 136 17.26 7.40 -0.21
N ALA A 137 16.54 6.96 0.83
CA ALA A 137 15.36 6.13 0.66
C ALA A 137 14.20 6.85 -0.05
N TYR A 138 13.33 6.09 -0.70
CA TYR A 138 12.06 6.57 -1.26
C TYR A 138 10.93 5.59 -0.98
N HIS A 139 9.94 6.04 -0.22
CA HIS A 139 8.84 5.18 0.23
C HIS A 139 7.46 5.67 -0.18
N GLY A 140 7.38 6.79 -0.92
CA GLY A 140 6.11 7.32 -1.42
C GLY A 140 6.00 8.84 -1.34
N ARG A 141 4.77 9.33 -1.56
CA ARG A 141 4.45 10.78 -1.54
C ARG A 141 3.22 11.14 -0.71
N THR A 142 2.68 10.18 0.06
CA THR A 142 1.72 10.52 1.12
C THR A 142 2.46 11.20 2.27
N HIS A 143 1.74 11.88 3.15
CA HIS A 143 2.38 12.71 4.18
C HIS A 143 3.30 11.89 5.11
N TYR A 144 2.92 10.66 5.47
CA TYR A 144 3.78 9.78 6.26
C TYR A 144 4.92 9.14 5.43
N THR A 145 4.68 8.74 4.19
CA THR A 145 5.77 8.18 3.36
C THR A 145 6.79 9.24 2.94
N LEU A 146 6.42 10.51 2.90
CA LEU A 146 7.35 11.63 2.75
C LEU A 146 8.27 11.78 3.98
N SER A 147 7.81 11.51 5.21
CA SER A 147 8.72 11.51 6.37
C SER A 147 9.73 10.36 6.30
N LEU A 148 9.35 9.22 5.73
CA LEU A 148 10.23 8.07 5.47
C LEU A 148 11.15 8.30 4.26
N THR A 149 10.83 9.20 3.33
CA THR A 149 11.64 9.49 2.14
C THR A 149 12.83 10.40 2.47
N GLY A 150 14.04 10.02 2.04
CA GLY A 150 15.29 10.65 2.48
C GLY A 150 15.73 11.87 1.65
N LYS A 151 15.21 12.04 0.43
CA LYS A 151 15.59 13.15 -0.47
C LYS A 151 14.57 14.30 -0.38
N VAL A 152 15.02 15.51 -0.06
CA VAL A 152 14.13 16.68 0.10
C VAL A 152 13.62 17.20 -1.26
N HIS A 153 14.53 17.44 -2.21
CA HIS A 153 14.16 17.91 -3.55
C HIS A 153 14.06 16.73 -4.53
N PRO A 154 12.97 16.59 -5.32
CA PRO A 154 11.78 17.44 -5.38
C PRO A 154 10.63 16.98 -4.47
N TYR A 155 10.81 15.95 -3.63
CA TYR A 155 9.69 15.23 -3.02
C TYR A 155 8.97 15.98 -1.90
N SER A 156 9.68 16.63 -0.98
CA SER A 156 9.10 17.34 0.19
C SER A 156 9.43 18.84 0.24
N ALA A 157 10.30 19.32 -0.64
CA ALA A 157 10.67 20.73 -0.72
C ALA A 157 9.44 21.65 -0.86
N GLY A 158 9.35 22.65 0.02
CA GLY A 158 8.24 23.61 0.04
C GLY A 158 6.96 23.14 0.73
N MET A 159 6.95 21.94 1.33
CA MET A 159 5.78 21.38 2.04
C MET A 159 5.88 21.51 3.57
N GLY A 160 6.95 22.12 4.10
CA GLY A 160 7.22 22.21 5.54
C GLY A 160 7.86 20.95 6.12
N LEU A 161 7.83 20.82 7.44
CA LEU A 161 8.34 19.64 8.15
C LEU A 161 7.33 18.49 8.04
N MET A 162 7.84 17.28 7.86
CA MET A 162 7.02 16.07 7.81
C MET A 162 6.69 15.58 9.24
N PRO A 163 5.69 14.67 9.41
CA PRO A 163 5.34 14.15 10.73
C PRO A 163 6.54 13.53 11.45
N GLY A 164 6.63 13.80 12.76
CA GLY A 164 7.72 13.32 13.62
C GLY A 164 7.69 11.82 13.92
N HIS A 165 8.60 11.39 14.81
CA HIS A 165 8.84 10.00 15.20
C HIS A 165 9.34 9.12 14.04
N VAL A 166 9.99 9.77 13.07
CA VAL A 166 10.73 9.11 12.01
C VAL A 166 12.17 9.59 12.06
N TYR A 167 13.08 8.64 12.25
CA TYR A 167 14.51 8.88 12.39
C TYR A 167 15.25 8.39 11.14
N ARG A 168 16.46 8.92 10.92
CA ARG A 168 17.22 8.71 9.69
C ARG A 168 18.57 8.07 9.96
N ALA A 169 18.70 6.80 9.63
CA ALA A 169 19.98 6.10 9.60
C ALA A 169 20.70 6.31 8.26
N LEU A 170 22.00 6.01 8.21
CA LEU A 170 22.78 5.99 6.97
C LEU A 170 22.59 4.67 6.24
N TYR A 171 22.32 4.72 4.94
CA TYR A 171 22.29 3.53 4.08
C TYR A 171 23.71 3.08 3.75
N PRO A 172 24.06 1.77 3.81
CA PRO A 172 25.38 1.30 3.41
C PRO A 172 25.62 1.59 1.93
N CYS A 173 26.64 2.37 1.64
CA CYS A 173 26.98 2.75 0.27
C CYS A 173 28.49 3.00 0.17
N PRO A 174 29.29 1.96 -0.18
CA PRO A 174 30.73 2.10 -0.31
C PRO A 174 31.16 3.18 -1.31
N LEU A 175 30.38 3.40 -2.37
CA LEU A 175 30.63 4.45 -3.36
C LEU A 175 30.64 5.86 -2.74
N HIS A 176 29.86 6.08 -1.67
CA HIS A 176 29.78 7.34 -0.93
C HIS A 176 30.54 7.29 0.40
N ASN A 177 31.45 6.32 0.56
CA ASN A 177 32.24 6.11 1.77
C ASN A 177 31.40 5.83 3.03
N ILE A 178 30.30 5.10 2.88
CA ILE A 178 29.50 4.62 4.00
C ILE A 178 29.63 3.10 4.05
N SER A 179 30.36 2.59 5.05
CA SER A 179 30.49 1.15 5.28
C SER A 179 29.25 0.56 5.96
N ASP A 180 29.16 -0.77 5.99
CA ASP A 180 28.15 -1.48 6.77
C ASP A 180 28.25 -1.14 8.28
N ASP A 181 29.47 -0.90 8.78
CA ASP A 181 29.69 -0.47 10.17
C ASP A 181 29.17 0.93 10.43
N ASP A 182 29.40 1.88 9.51
CA ASP A 182 28.87 3.23 9.62
C ASP A 182 27.34 3.24 9.62
N ALA A 183 26.73 2.41 8.78
CA ALA A 183 25.28 2.25 8.69
C ALA A 183 24.69 1.71 10.01
N ILE A 184 25.24 0.62 10.57
CA ILE A 184 24.78 0.08 11.86
C ILE A 184 25.04 1.08 13.01
N ALA A 185 26.23 1.68 13.07
CA ALA A 185 26.58 2.65 14.09
C ALA A 185 25.67 3.90 14.04
N SER A 186 25.12 4.26 12.87
CA SER A 186 24.15 5.35 12.76
C SER A 186 22.81 5.01 13.42
N ILE A 187 22.37 3.74 13.36
CA ILE A 187 21.16 3.27 14.06
C ILE A 187 21.40 3.30 15.57
N GLU A 188 22.54 2.78 16.03
CA GLU A 188 22.90 2.81 17.46
C GLU A 188 23.04 4.24 18.00
N ARG A 189 23.43 5.20 17.16
CA ARG A 189 23.48 6.61 17.53
C ARG A 189 22.09 7.21 17.73
N ILE A 190 21.13 6.85 16.88
CA ILE A 190 19.71 7.19 17.07
C ILE A 190 19.23 6.64 18.41
N PHE A 191 19.57 5.39 18.72
CA PHE A 191 19.22 4.76 20.00
C PHE A 191 19.74 5.50 21.24
N LYS A 192 20.92 6.13 21.12
CA LYS A 192 21.55 6.86 22.23
C LYS A 192 21.04 8.29 22.37
N ASN A 193 20.70 8.94 21.26
CA ASN A 193 20.54 10.39 21.24
C ASN A 193 19.12 10.88 20.88
N ASP A 194 18.34 10.07 20.16
CA ASP A 194 17.10 10.53 19.52
C ASP A 194 15.85 9.74 19.93
N ALA A 195 15.96 8.42 20.10
CA ALA A 195 14.87 7.56 20.57
C ALA A 195 15.38 6.22 21.09
N ALA A 196 14.87 5.76 22.25
CA ALA A 196 15.24 4.47 22.80
C ALA A 196 14.73 3.32 21.90
N PRO A 197 15.42 2.17 21.83
CA PRO A 197 14.98 1.02 21.02
C PRO A 197 13.54 0.57 21.31
N GLU A 198 13.11 0.65 22.58
CA GLU A 198 11.76 0.33 23.03
C GLU A 198 10.67 1.29 22.52
N ASP A 199 11.05 2.45 21.96
CA ASP A 199 10.13 3.38 21.31
C ASP A 199 10.00 3.12 19.79
N ILE A 200 10.90 2.31 19.21
CA ILE A 200 10.96 2.05 17.77
C ILE A 200 10.15 0.80 17.41
N ALA A 201 9.11 0.99 16.61
CA ALA A 201 8.26 -0.08 16.08
C ALA A 201 8.91 -0.81 14.90
N ALA A 202 9.55 -0.07 14.00
CA ALA A 202 10.06 -0.62 12.76
C ALA A 202 11.33 0.07 12.26
N ILE A 203 12.20 -0.72 11.63
CA ILE A 203 13.20 -0.22 10.70
C ILE A 203 12.73 -0.63 9.29
N ILE A 204 12.56 0.35 8.41
CA ILE A 204 12.17 0.13 7.01
C ILE A 204 13.36 0.35 6.08
N ILE A 205 13.58 -0.59 5.16
CA ILE A 205 14.69 -0.55 4.21
C ILE A 205 14.28 -1.08 2.84
N GLU A 206 14.77 -0.44 1.78
CA GLU A 206 14.77 -1.00 0.42
C GLU A 206 15.99 -1.95 0.29
N PRO A 207 15.81 -3.26 0.01
CA PRO A 207 16.96 -4.16 -0.19
C PRO A 207 17.89 -3.70 -1.32
N VAL A 208 17.30 -3.04 -2.33
CA VAL A 208 18.01 -2.23 -3.33
C VAL A 208 17.30 -0.88 -3.39
N GLN A 209 17.98 0.19 -2.97
CA GLN A 209 17.42 1.54 -3.04
C GLN A 209 17.13 1.94 -4.47
N GLY A 210 15.89 2.31 -4.72
CA GLY A 210 15.43 2.75 -6.02
C GLY A 210 15.89 4.15 -6.39
N GLU A 211 15.04 5.13 -6.09
CA GLU A 211 15.30 6.54 -6.35
C GLU A 211 16.58 7.07 -5.67
N GLY A 212 17.07 6.36 -4.65
CA GLY A 212 18.34 6.64 -3.97
C GLY A 212 19.56 6.45 -4.86
N GLY A 213 19.49 5.61 -5.90
CA GLY A 213 20.58 5.42 -6.86
C GLY A 213 20.92 3.98 -7.20
N PHE A 214 20.00 3.04 -7.00
CA PHE A 214 20.17 1.61 -7.34
C PHE A 214 21.27 0.96 -6.50
N TYR A 215 21.44 1.44 -5.26
CA TYR A 215 22.41 0.90 -4.30
C TYR A 215 21.83 -0.32 -3.61
N ALA A 216 22.50 -1.46 -3.74
CA ALA A 216 22.10 -2.71 -3.10
C ALA A 216 22.74 -2.83 -1.71
N ALA A 217 21.94 -3.20 -0.71
CA ALA A 217 22.45 -3.63 0.58
C ALA A 217 23.19 -4.97 0.42
N SER A 218 24.26 -5.16 1.18
CA SER A 218 24.97 -6.44 1.21
C SER A 218 24.19 -7.47 2.03
N PRO A 219 24.26 -8.78 1.72
CA PRO A 219 23.71 -9.82 2.58
C PRO A 219 24.28 -9.77 4.01
N ALA A 220 25.55 -9.41 4.17
CA ALA A 220 26.20 -9.27 5.47
C ALA A 220 25.57 -8.13 6.30
N PHE A 221 25.31 -6.97 5.68
CA PHE A 221 24.59 -5.87 6.32
C PHE A 221 23.18 -6.29 6.71
N MET A 222 22.43 -6.92 5.81
CA MET A 222 21.05 -7.35 6.07
C MET A 222 20.97 -8.36 7.23
N GLN A 223 21.94 -9.27 7.34
CA GLN A 223 22.05 -10.18 8.49
C GLN A 223 22.29 -9.43 9.81
N ARG A 224 23.17 -8.43 9.82
CA ARG A 224 23.42 -7.59 11.00
C ARG A 224 22.20 -6.76 11.38
N LEU A 225 21.51 -6.18 10.39
CA LEU A 225 20.31 -5.41 10.60
C LEU A 225 19.18 -6.29 11.17
N ARG A 226 19.00 -7.50 10.65
CA ARG A 226 18.06 -8.50 11.18
C ARG A 226 18.37 -8.84 12.63
N ALA A 227 19.63 -9.15 12.95
CA ALA A 227 20.03 -9.47 14.32
C ALA A 227 19.79 -8.31 15.29
N LEU A 228 20.05 -7.07 14.87
CA LEU A 228 19.74 -5.86 15.64
C LEU A 228 18.24 -5.70 15.87
N CYS A 229 17.42 -5.93 14.83
CA CYS A 229 15.96 -5.92 14.96
C CYS A 229 15.47 -6.97 15.97
N ASP A 230 16.01 -8.18 15.91
CA ASP A 230 15.66 -9.29 16.81
C ASP A 230 16.03 -8.98 18.26
N GLN A 231 17.24 -8.46 18.48
CA GLN A 231 17.74 -8.07 19.81
C GLN A 231 16.80 -7.08 20.50
N HIS A 232 16.23 -6.13 19.76
CA HIS A 232 15.42 -5.04 20.32
C HIS A 232 13.90 -5.23 20.13
N GLY A 233 13.48 -6.33 19.51
CA GLY A 233 12.08 -6.57 19.18
C GLY A 233 11.49 -5.52 18.22
N ILE A 234 12.32 -4.99 17.32
CA ILE A 234 11.94 -4.02 16.28
C ILE A 234 11.54 -4.80 15.02
N MET A 235 10.46 -4.41 14.36
CA MET A 235 10.05 -5.08 13.11
C MET A 235 10.96 -4.64 11.95
N LEU A 236 11.49 -5.60 11.20
CA LEU A 236 12.16 -5.30 9.93
C LEU A 236 11.12 -5.26 8.81
N ILE A 237 11.03 -4.11 8.13
CA ILE A 237 10.19 -3.93 6.94
C ILE A 237 11.09 -3.86 5.71
N ALA A 238 10.93 -4.82 4.78
CA ALA A 238 11.57 -4.76 3.48
C ALA A 238 10.63 -4.10 2.46
N ASP A 239 11.03 -2.93 1.95
CA ASP A 239 10.31 -2.26 0.87
C ASP A 239 10.75 -2.78 -0.49
N GLU A 240 9.99 -3.74 -1.02
CA GLU A 240 10.22 -4.40 -2.31
C GLU A 240 9.31 -3.84 -3.40
N VAL A 241 8.74 -2.66 -3.18
CA VAL A 241 7.88 -1.97 -4.17
C VAL A 241 8.59 -1.78 -5.50
N GLN A 242 9.92 -1.57 -5.54
CA GLN A 242 10.68 -1.48 -6.78
C GLN A 242 11.57 -2.69 -7.09
N SER A 243 12.22 -3.27 -6.08
CA SER A 243 13.15 -4.39 -6.27
C SER A 243 12.46 -5.75 -6.46
N GLY A 244 11.17 -5.85 -6.10
CA GLY A 244 10.40 -7.08 -6.27
C GLY A 244 9.89 -7.33 -7.69
N ALA A 245 8.97 -8.28 -7.80
CA ALA A 245 8.37 -8.73 -9.05
C ALA A 245 9.38 -9.22 -10.10
N GLY A 246 10.49 -9.84 -9.69
CA GLY A 246 11.51 -10.38 -10.62
C GLY A 246 12.62 -9.41 -10.99
N ARG A 247 12.57 -8.16 -10.54
CA ARG A 247 13.45 -7.08 -11.02
C ARG A 247 14.94 -7.35 -10.77
N THR A 248 15.27 -8.01 -9.67
CA THR A 248 16.66 -8.34 -9.27
C THR A 248 17.09 -9.75 -9.63
N GLY A 249 16.31 -10.48 -10.44
CA GLY A 249 16.59 -11.87 -10.85
C GLY A 249 15.90 -12.93 -9.97
N THR A 250 15.38 -12.55 -8.81
CA THR A 250 14.46 -13.34 -7.97
C THR A 250 13.13 -12.59 -7.83
N LEU A 251 12.07 -13.24 -7.36
CA LEU A 251 10.77 -12.58 -7.25
C LEU A 251 10.84 -11.42 -6.25
N PHE A 252 11.55 -11.61 -5.14
CA PHE A 252 11.91 -10.58 -4.15
C PHE A 252 13.43 -10.54 -3.98
N ALA A 253 14.03 -9.35 -3.88
CA ALA A 253 15.46 -9.18 -3.61
C ALA A 253 15.88 -9.81 -2.26
N MET A 254 14.98 -9.84 -1.28
CA MET A 254 15.17 -10.48 0.03
C MET A 254 15.53 -11.97 -0.07
N GLU A 255 15.14 -12.67 -1.15
CA GLU A 255 15.57 -14.06 -1.39
C GLU A 255 17.10 -14.20 -1.46
N GLN A 256 17.81 -13.13 -1.79
CA GLN A 256 19.26 -13.08 -1.97
C GLN A 256 20.00 -12.65 -0.69
N MET A 257 19.28 -12.27 0.37
CA MET A 257 19.86 -11.64 1.57
C MET A 257 20.18 -12.62 2.70
N GLY A 258 19.71 -13.88 2.59
CA GLY A 258 19.93 -14.91 3.62
C GLY A 258 19.17 -14.68 4.93
N VAL A 259 18.27 -13.69 4.97
CA VAL A 259 17.38 -13.39 6.10
C VAL A 259 15.99 -13.04 5.58
N ALA A 260 14.98 -13.13 6.45
CA ALA A 260 13.62 -12.69 6.15
C ALA A 260 13.26 -11.41 6.93
N ALA A 261 12.46 -10.55 6.29
CA ALA A 261 11.83 -9.42 6.96
C ALA A 261 10.57 -9.89 7.71
N ASP A 262 10.15 -9.15 8.73
CA ASP A 262 8.87 -9.42 9.41
C ASP A 262 7.68 -9.04 8.51
N ILE A 263 7.87 -7.98 7.72
CA ILE A 263 6.89 -7.42 6.80
C ILE A 263 7.57 -7.05 5.48
N THR A 264 6.93 -7.33 4.36
CA THR A 264 7.36 -6.97 3.01
C THR A 264 6.26 -6.20 2.29
N THR A 265 6.61 -5.05 1.71
CA THR A 265 5.71 -4.26 0.85
C THR A 265 6.01 -4.51 -0.62
N PHE A 266 4.96 -4.60 -1.45
CA PHE A 266 5.08 -4.82 -2.89
C PHE A 266 4.07 -3.97 -3.66
N ALA A 267 4.41 -3.58 -4.89
CA ALA A 267 3.52 -2.84 -5.79
C ALA A 267 4.06 -2.89 -7.23
N LYS A 268 3.96 -1.78 -7.97
CA LYS A 268 4.53 -1.55 -9.31
C LYS A 268 4.26 -2.72 -10.26
N SER A 269 5.29 -3.54 -10.52
CA SER A 269 5.23 -4.62 -11.49
C SER A 269 4.40 -5.82 -11.08
N ILE A 270 3.94 -5.90 -9.82
CA ILE A 270 3.19 -7.05 -9.33
C ILE A 270 1.91 -7.33 -10.12
N ALA A 271 1.33 -6.30 -10.75
CA ALA A 271 0.12 -6.39 -11.58
C ALA A 271 0.32 -5.88 -13.02
N GLY A 272 1.57 -5.80 -13.48
CA GLY A 272 1.90 -5.48 -14.89
C GLY A 272 1.22 -4.22 -15.44
N GLY A 273 1.21 -3.13 -14.67
CA GLY A 273 0.63 -1.85 -15.06
C GLY A 273 -0.73 -1.52 -14.43
N PHE A 274 -1.42 -2.49 -13.83
CA PHE A 274 -2.66 -2.23 -13.11
C PHE A 274 -2.39 -1.77 -11.68
N PRO A 275 -3.19 -0.83 -11.12
CA PRO A 275 -2.99 -0.35 -9.76
C PRO A 275 -3.22 -1.46 -8.73
N LEU A 276 -2.14 -1.97 -8.16
CA LEU A 276 -2.16 -2.99 -7.13
C LEU A 276 -0.88 -2.91 -6.31
N ALA A 277 -1.04 -3.04 -5.01
CA ALA A 277 0.02 -3.12 -4.04
C ALA A 277 -0.42 -4.01 -2.87
N GLY A 278 0.50 -4.29 -1.96
CA GLY A 278 0.14 -5.02 -0.76
C GLY A 278 1.27 -5.12 0.24
N VAL A 279 0.90 -5.71 1.37
CA VAL A 279 1.74 -5.96 2.53
C VAL A 279 1.59 -7.43 2.87
N THR A 280 2.70 -8.16 2.89
CA THR A 280 2.74 -9.53 3.41
C THR A 280 3.65 -9.55 4.60
N GLY A 281 3.23 -10.17 5.69
CA GLY A 281 4.06 -10.30 6.88
C GLY A 281 3.68 -11.51 7.70
N ARG A 282 4.42 -11.73 8.78
CA ARG A 282 4.12 -12.75 9.79
C ARG A 282 2.66 -12.65 10.24
N ALA A 283 1.96 -13.77 10.31
CA ALA A 283 0.53 -13.80 10.59
C ALA A 283 0.17 -13.15 11.93
N ASP A 284 0.96 -13.42 12.98
CA ASP A 284 0.78 -12.83 14.32
C ASP A 284 1.00 -11.31 14.35
N VAL A 285 1.86 -10.79 13.47
CA VAL A 285 2.08 -9.35 13.28
C VAL A 285 0.94 -8.73 12.49
N MET A 286 0.53 -9.34 11.38
CA MET A 286 -0.54 -8.86 10.51
C MET A 286 -1.91 -8.81 11.23
N ASP A 287 -2.18 -9.74 12.13
CA ASP A 287 -3.42 -9.82 12.91
C ASP A 287 -3.46 -8.87 14.12
N ALA A 288 -2.40 -8.09 14.38
CA ALA A 288 -2.34 -7.19 15.53
C ALA A 288 -3.30 -5.98 15.42
N ILE A 289 -3.78 -5.67 14.22
CA ILE A 289 -4.78 -4.61 13.98
C ILE A 289 -6.18 -5.21 14.06
N ALA A 290 -7.04 -4.61 14.89
CA ALA A 290 -8.43 -5.01 15.02
C ALA A 290 -9.25 -4.78 13.72
N PRO A 291 -10.32 -5.56 13.48
CA PRO A 291 -11.22 -5.34 12.35
C PRO A 291 -11.68 -3.88 12.22
N GLY A 292 -11.64 -3.32 11.02
CA GLY A 292 -12.05 -1.94 10.73
C GLY A 292 -10.93 -0.88 10.80
N GLY A 293 -9.71 -1.22 11.24
CA GLY A 293 -8.55 -0.31 11.25
C GLY A 293 -7.95 0.05 9.86
N LEU A 294 -8.57 -0.42 8.78
CA LEU A 294 -8.16 -0.30 7.37
C LEU A 294 -9.43 0.03 6.50
N GLY A 295 -9.52 1.13 5.70
CA GLY A 295 -10.66 1.43 4.77
C GLY A 295 -11.19 2.91 4.68
N ALA A 296 -12.35 3.19 4.01
CA ALA A 296 -13.02 4.54 3.82
C ALA A 296 -14.60 4.53 3.69
N MET A 297 -15.35 5.67 3.87
CA MET A 297 -16.67 5.77 4.59
C MET A 297 -17.79 6.80 4.15
N ILE A 298 -19.08 6.42 4.27
CA ILE A 298 -20.30 7.21 4.68
C ILE A 298 -21.12 6.31 5.64
N ALA A 299 -21.86 6.89 6.61
CA ALA A 299 -22.31 6.17 7.80
C ALA A 299 -23.63 6.66 8.47
N ILE A 300 -24.32 5.77 9.19
CA ILE A 300 -25.49 5.99 10.08
C ILE A 300 -25.14 5.45 11.47
N GLU A 301 -25.09 6.30 12.49
CA GLU A 301 -24.75 5.91 13.87
C GLU A 301 -25.99 5.57 14.72
N LEU A 302 -25.95 4.47 15.47
CA LEU A 302 -27.05 3.91 16.25
C LEU A 302 -26.78 4.02 17.76
N PHE A 303 -27.82 4.35 18.52
CA PHE A 303 -27.74 4.58 19.95
C PHE A 303 -28.92 3.94 20.69
N GLU A 304 -28.75 3.55 21.94
CA GLU A 304 -29.84 3.04 22.78
C GLU A 304 -30.82 4.17 23.06
N ASN A 305 -32.10 4.00 22.66
CA ASN A 305 -33.15 5.01 22.85
C ASN A 305 -32.79 6.43 22.35
N GLY A 306 -31.86 6.53 21.38
CA GLY A 306 -31.38 7.80 20.86
C GLY A 306 -30.42 8.56 21.79
N ASP A 307 -29.93 7.96 22.87
CA ASP A 307 -28.94 8.56 23.78
C ASP A 307 -27.52 8.49 23.19
N PRO A 308 -26.93 9.62 22.75
CA PRO A 308 -25.59 9.61 22.14
C PRO A 308 -24.48 9.10 23.08
N GLY A 309 -24.73 9.04 24.39
CA GLY A 309 -23.81 8.46 25.38
C GLY A 309 -23.87 6.93 25.46
N LYS A 310 -24.80 6.28 24.75
CA LYS A 310 -25.02 4.82 24.77
C LYS A 310 -25.00 4.23 23.36
N PRO A 311 -23.81 4.04 22.77
CA PRO A 311 -23.66 3.40 21.46
C PRO A 311 -24.28 2.00 21.41
N ASN A 312 -25.09 1.71 20.39
CA ASN A 312 -25.83 0.45 20.32
C ASN A 312 -25.24 -0.55 19.31
N ALA A 313 -24.10 -1.14 19.66
CA ALA A 313 -23.42 -2.14 18.82
C ALA A 313 -24.27 -3.39 18.54
N ALA A 314 -25.08 -3.82 19.53
CA ALA A 314 -25.92 -5.01 19.41
C ALA A 314 -26.98 -4.83 18.32
N LEU A 315 -27.70 -3.70 18.32
CA LEU A 315 -28.66 -3.36 17.28
C LEU A 315 -27.97 -3.25 15.92
N THR A 316 -26.80 -2.61 15.83
CA THR A 316 -26.07 -2.49 14.56
C THR A 316 -25.73 -3.86 13.97
N ALA A 317 -25.25 -4.80 14.80
CA ALA A 317 -24.95 -6.17 14.35
C ALA A 317 -26.21 -6.94 13.92
N ASP A 318 -27.33 -6.76 14.62
CA ASP A 318 -28.63 -7.35 14.26
C ASP A 318 -29.12 -6.83 12.90
N ILE A 319 -29.09 -5.51 12.69
CA ILE A 319 -29.51 -4.88 11.42
C ILE A 319 -28.64 -5.36 10.25
N VAL A 320 -27.31 -5.47 10.41
CA VAL A 320 -26.42 -6.03 9.37
C VAL A 320 -26.81 -7.45 9.02
N THR A 321 -27.14 -8.28 10.03
CA THR A 321 -27.52 -9.68 9.82
C THR A 321 -28.86 -9.79 9.08
N ARG A 322 -29.90 -9.07 9.54
CA ARG A 322 -31.23 -9.06 8.90
C ARG A 322 -31.19 -8.54 7.47
N ALA A 323 -30.40 -7.49 7.22
CA ALA A 323 -30.25 -6.92 5.89
C ALA A 323 -29.68 -7.97 4.93
N ARG A 324 -28.62 -8.69 5.36
CA ARG A 324 -28.00 -9.76 4.57
C ARG A 324 -28.99 -10.86 4.23
N GLU A 325 -29.78 -11.32 5.18
CA GLU A 325 -30.81 -12.35 4.98
C GLU A 325 -31.90 -11.91 3.98
N LYS A 326 -32.13 -10.60 3.87
CA LYS A 326 -33.08 -9.98 2.94
C LYS A 326 -32.45 -9.55 1.60
N GLY A 327 -31.20 -9.93 1.35
CA GLY A 327 -30.50 -9.66 0.09
C GLY A 327 -29.86 -8.27 0.00
N LEU A 328 -29.71 -7.54 1.11
CA LEU A 328 -28.99 -6.28 1.18
C LEU A 328 -27.70 -6.43 1.98
N ILE A 329 -26.57 -6.08 1.37
CA ILE A 329 -25.28 -6.11 2.06
C ILE A 329 -25.00 -4.74 2.69
N LEU A 330 -24.82 -4.73 4.00
CA LEU A 330 -24.41 -3.57 4.80
C LEU A 330 -23.12 -3.89 5.56
N LEU A 331 -22.38 -2.85 5.92
CA LEU A 331 -21.24 -2.95 6.85
C LEU A 331 -21.52 -2.17 8.11
N SER A 332 -20.88 -2.56 9.22
CA SER A 332 -20.80 -1.75 10.43
C SER A 332 -19.40 -1.15 10.65
N CYS A 333 -19.31 -0.07 11.42
CA CYS A 333 -18.06 0.57 11.85
C CYS A 333 -18.25 1.48 13.07
N GLY A 334 -17.31 2.40 13.29
CA GLY A 334 -17.32 3.37 14.38
C GLY A 334 -16.51 2.86 15.58
N PRO A 335 -16.00 3.78 16.43
CA PRO A 335 -15.22 3.41 17.62
C PRO A 335 -16.00 2.51 18.60
N TYR A 336 -17.33 2.56 18.55
CA TYR A 336 -18.23 1.76 19.38
C TYR A 336 -18.99 0.69 18.60
N TYR A 337 -18.58 0.39 17.34
CA TYR A 337 -19.23 -0.58 16.45
C TYR A 337 -20.73 -0.35 16.19
N ASN A 338 -21.21 0.87 16.40
CA ASN A 338 -22.62 1.24 16.36
C ASN A 338 -23.04 1.94 15.05
N ILE A 339 -22.18 1.96 14.02
CA ILE A 339 -22.42 2.72 12.79
C ILE A 339 -22.67 1.79 11.60
N LEU A 340 -23.77 1.92 10.85
CA LEU A 340 -23.98 1.27 9.55
C LEU A 340 -23.35 2.08 8.42
N ARG A 341 -22.68 1.46 7.45
CA ARG A 341 -22.13 2.11 6.26
C ARG A 341 -23.01 1.88 5.03
N ILE A 342 -23.29 2.94 4.26
CA ILE A 342 -24.00 2.87 2.98
C ILE A 342 -23.09 3.41 1.88
N LEU A 343 -22.62 2.51 1.01
CA LEU A 343 -21.65 2.80 -0.06
C LEU A 343 -22.11 2.15 -1.37
N VAL A 344 -23.21 2.65 -1.94
CA VAL A 344 -23.72 2.18 -3.25
C VAL A 344 -23.01 2.89 -4.41
N PRO A 345 -22.88 2.26 -5.59
CA PRO A 345 -22.34 2.93 -6.78
C PRO A 345 -23.14 4.18 -7.12
N LEU A 346 -22.49 5.28 -7.54
CA LEU A 346 -23.20 6.51 -7.92
C LEU A 346 -24.12 6.35 -9.14
N THR A 347 -23.92 5.29 -9.93
CA THR A 347 -24.75 4.94 -11.09
C THR A 347 -25.95 4.06 -10.74
N ILE A 348 -26.15 3.71 -9.47
CA ILE A 348 -27.31 2.95 -9.02
C ILE A 348 -28.61 3.67 -9.42
N GLU A 349 -29.63 2.92 -9.84
CA GLU A 349 -30.93 3.53 -10.14
C GLU A 349 -31.66 3.96 -8.87
N ALA A 350 -32.45 5.02 -8.94
CA ALA A 350 -33.24 5.49 -7.80
C ALA A 350 -34.22 4.42 -7.27
N SER A 351 -34.72 3.55 -8.14
CA SER A 351 -35.54 2.38 -7.79
C SER A 351 -34.78 1.40 -6.87
N GLN A 352 -33.53 1.12 -7.19
CA GLN A 352 -32.66 0.21 -6.43
C GLN A 352 -32.21 0.83 -5.10
N ILE A 353 -31.99 2.15 -5.05
CA ILE A 353 -31.77 2.86 -3.77
C ILE A 353 -32.99 2.70 -2.87
N ARG A 354 -34.21 2.94 -3.40
CA ARG A 354 -35.44 2.78 -2.62
C ARG A 354 -35.61 1.36 -2.12
N GLN A 355 -35.37 0.36 -2.97
CA GLN A 355 -35.40 -1.05 -2.57
C GLN A 355 -34.42 -1.33 -1.42
N GLY A 356 -33.18 -0.81 -1.48
CA GLY A 356 -32.21 -0.93 -0.39
C GLY A 356 -32.70 -0.25 0.89
N LEU A 357 -33.19 0.98 0.80
CA LEU A 357 -33.74 1.72 1.95
C LEU A 357 -34.98 1.04 2.55
N GLU A 358 -35.83 0.42 1.74
CA GLU A 358 -36.99 -0.36 2.19
C GLU A 358 -36.57 -1.64 2.92
N ILE A 359 -35.49 -2.29 2.49
CA ILE A 359 -34.92 -3.42 3.24
C ILE A 359 -34.37 -2.93 4.59
N ILE A 360 -33.65 -1.81 4.62
CA ILE A 360 -33.12 -1.21 5.88
C ILE A 360 -34.27 -0.87 6.82
N ALA A 361 -35.30 -0.17 6.33
CA ALA A 361 -36.47 0.22 7.12
C ALA A 361 -37.16 -1.01 7.73
N ARG A 362 -37.39 -2.07 6.94
CA ARG A 362 -37.94 -3.34 7.44
C ARG A 362 -37.08 -3.97 8.53
N CYS A 363 -35.76 -3.93 8.40
CA CYS A 363 -34.87 -4.45 9.45
C CYS A 363 -35.04 -3.67 10.77
N PHE A 364 -35.15 -2.34 10.71
CA PHE A 364 -35.39 -1.52 11.89
C PHE A 364 -36.78 -1.73 12.50
N ASP A 365 -37.82 -1.91 11.68
CA ASP A 365 -39.17 -2.17 12.18
C ASP A 365 -39.27 -3.53 12.88
N GLU A 366 -38.63 -4.56 12.33
CA GLU A 366 -38.54 -5.88 12.99
C GLU A 366 -37.75 -5.82 14.29
N ALA A 367 -36.63 -5.10 14.31
CA ALA A 367 -35.78 -4.96 15.51
C ALA A 367 -36.45 -4.18 16.64
N LYS A 368 -37.47 -3.34 16.37
CA LYS A 368 -38.29 -2.67 17.39
C LYS A 368 -39.36 -3.57 18.01
N GLN A 369 -39.70 -4.67 17.34
CA GLN A 369 -40.78 -5.59 17.75
C GLN A 369 -40.25 -6.81 18.53
N ALA A 370 -38.94 -7.05 18.48
CA ALA A 370 -38.20 -8.03 19.28
C ALA A 370 -37.76 -7.40 20.61
#